data_AF-A0A9Q0GZ74-F1
#
_entry.id   AF-A0A9Q0GZ74-F1
#
_cell.length_a   1.000
_cell.length_b   1.000
_cell.length_c   1.000
_cell.angle_alpha   90.00
_cell.angle_beta   90.00
_cell.angle_gamma   90.00
#
_symmetry.space_group_name_H-M   'P 1'
#
loop_
_entity.id
_entity.type
_entity.pdbx_description
1 polymer ?
#
loop_
_entity_poly.entity_id
_entity_poly.type
_entity_poly.pdbx_seq_one_letter_code
_entity_poly.pdbx_strand_id
1 'polypeptide(L)'
;MSALLFFLFLFSDVIEASFFSASGEPIVRNISELAQSNYGRGGLSHVTVAGSVLHGFKEVEVWLQTFAPGSGTPIHRHSCEEVFIVLKGSGTLYLASSSHKQYPGKPEEYHLFSNSTFHIPVNDVHQVKNTNKDEDLQVLVVISRPPAKVFIYKDWSMPHTAAKLKFPYYWDEEYFQSPKDEL
;
A
#
# COMPACT_ATOMS: atom_id res chain seq x y z
N MET A 1 -16.18 48.92 -49.10
CA MET A 1 -15.93 48.73 -47.66
C MET A 1 -16.39 47.35 -47.25
N SER A 2 -15.67 46.73 -46.31
CA SER A 2 -15.93 45.45 -45.64
C SER A 2 -15.32 44.20 -46.29
N ALA A 3 -14.11 43.86 -45.84
CA ALA A 3 -13.54 42.52 -45.91
C ALA A 3 -13.79 41.84 -44.55
N LEU A 4 -14.52 40.72 -44.56
CA LEU A 4 -14.81 39.93 -43.37
C LEU A 4 -13.63 38.95 -43.14
N LEU A 5 -12.86 39.14 -42.06
CA LEU A 5 -11.85 38.16 -41.63
C LEU A 5 -12.53 37.01 -40.88
N PHE A 6 -12.38 35.79 -41.38
CA PHE A 6 -12.65 34.56 -40.64
C PHE A 6 -11.35 34.10 -39.95
N PHE A 7 -11.32 34.17 -38.62
CA PHE A 7 -10.28 33.52 -37.81
C PHE A 7 -10.67 32.07 -37.58
N LEU A 8 -9.95 31.14 -38.23
CA LEU A 8 -9.97 29.71 -37.89
C LEU A 8 -9.04 29.49 -36.69
N PHE A 9 -9.62 29.24 -35.52
CA PHE A 9 -8.87 28.71 -34.38
C PHE A 9 -8.54 27.25 -34.65
N LEU A 10 -7.28 26.97 -34.99
CA LEU A 10 -6.75 25.62 -34.98
C LEU A 10 -6.46 25.25 -33.52
N PHE A 11 -7.33 24.42 -32.94
CA PHE A 11 -7.01 23.71 -31.71
C PHE A 11 -5.99 22.62 -32.06
N SER A 12 -4.75 22.81 -31.63
CA SER A 12 -3.74 21.76 -31.70
C SER A 12 -4.03 20.77 -30.57
N ASP A 13 -4.69 19.66 -30.89
CA ASP A 13 -4.73 18.50 -30.00
C ASP A 13 -3.30 17.94 -29.92
N VAL A 14 -2.60 18.27 -28.83
CA VAL A 14 -1.34 17.62 -28.49
C VAL A 14 -1.70 16.22 -28.03
N ILE A 15 -1.62 15.24 -28.94
CA ILE A 15 -1.66 13.83 -28.57
C ILE A 15 -0.37 13.56 -27.82
N GLU A 16 -0.43 13.62 -26.48
CA GLU A 16 0.62 13.12 -25.62
C GLU A 16 0.64 11.60 -25.79
N ALA A 17 1.64 11.10 -26.52
CA ALA A 17 1.79 9.68 -26.77
C ALA A 17 2.14 8.98 -25.45
N SER A 18 1.13 8.43 -24.77
CA SER A 18 1.36 7.51 -23.66
C SER A 18 1.87 6.18 -24.21
N PHE A 19 3.12 5.85 -23.89
CA PHE A 19 3.64 4.51 -24.15
C PHE A 19 2.95 3.55 -23.17
N PHE A 20 2.26 2.55 -23.70
CA PHE A 20 1.64 1.47 -22.92
C PHE A 20 2.59 0.28 -22.78
N SER A 21 2.54 -0.39 -21.65
CA SER A 21 3.22 -1.67 -21.44
C SER A 21 2.50 -2.79 -22.23
N ALA A 22 3.13 -3.97 -22.28
CA ALA A 22 2.48 -5.17 -22.82
C ALA A 22 1.18 -5.57 -22.09
N SER A 23 0.91 -5.02 -20.90
CA SER A 23 -0.31 -5.24 -20.13
C SER A 23 -1.38 -4.15 -20.31
N GLY A 24 -1.17 -3.17 -21.22
CA GLY A 24 -2.14 -2.10 -21.48
C GLY A 24 -2.16 -0.99 -20.44
N GLU A 25 -1.19 -0.96 -19.53
CA GLU A 25 -1.01 0.10 -18.53
C GLU A 25 -0.01 1.16 -19.02
N PRO A 26 -0.24 2.47 -18.80
CA PRO A 26 0.75 3.49 -19.14
C PRO A 26 2.07 3.27 -18.39
N ILE A 27 3.20 3.46 -19.07
CA ILE A 27 4.54 3.34 -18.45
C ILE A 27 4.76 4.41 -17.38
N VAL A 28 4.29 5.64 -17.64
CA VAL A 28 4.33 6.77 -16.70
C VAL A 28 2.90 7.06 -16.25
N ARG A 29 2.71 7.15 -14.93
CA ARG A 29 1.38 7.35 -14.32
C ARG A 29 1.47 8.42 -13.24
N ASN A 30 0.47 9.31 -13.20
CA ASN A 30 0.36 10.32 -12.17
C ASN A 30 -0.23 9.70 -10.90
N ILE A 31 0.56 9.60 -9.82
CA ILE A 31 0.11 9.00 -8.55
C ILE A 31 -1.13 9.72 -7.99
N SER A 32 -1.26 11.02 -8.24
CA SER A 32 -2.40 11.83 -7.77
C SER A 32 -3.72 11.46 -8.45
N GLU A 33 -3.68 10.74 -9.57
CA GLU A 33 -4.85 10.30 -10.33
C GLU A 33 -5.18 8.82 -10.08
N LEU A 34 -4.35 8.09 -9.33
CA LEU A 34 -4.61 6.70 -8.98
C LEU A 34 -5.74 6.60 -7.95
N ALA A 35 -6.55 5.55 -8.06
CA ALA A 35 -7.67 5.32 -7.14
C ALA A 35 -7.17 5.18 -5.69
N GLN A 36 -7.79 5.95 -4.80
CA GLN A 36 -7.53 5.96 -3.37
C GLN A 36 -8.77 5.49 -2.62
N SER A 37 -8.59 4.60 -1.64
CA SER A 37 -9.69 4.14 -0.78
C SER A 37 -9.19 3.80 0.62
N ASN A 38 -10.12 3.80 1.58
CA ASN A 38 -9.87 3.28 2.93
C ASN A 38 -10.22 1.79 3.06
N TYR A 39 -10.89 1.20 2.07
CA TYR A 39 -11.37 -0.18 2.04
C TYR A 39 -12.10 -0.60 3.33
N GLY A 40 -12.91 0.30 3.89
CA GLY A 40 -13.65 0.08 5.13
C GLY A 40 -12.82 0.17 6.41
N ARG A 41 -11.53 0.54 6.32
CA ARG A 41 -10.64 0.70 7.47
C ARG A 41 -10.53 2.17 7.86
N GLY A 42 -11.30 2.58 8.87
CA GLY A 42 -11.29 3.96 9.37
C GLY A 42 -9.88 4.48 9.68
N GLY A 43 -9.58 5.69 9.21
CA GLY A 43 -8.26 6.33 9.37
C GLY A 43 -7.19 5.89 8.38
N LEU A 44 -7.46 4.89 7.51
CA LEU A 44 -6.57 4.54 6.40
C LEU A 44 -6.92 5.34 5.14
N SER A 45 -5.89 5.75 4.41
CA SER A 45 -5.96 6.03 2.99
C SER A 45 -4.90 5.19 2.29
N HIS A 46 -5.27 4.46 1.24
CA HIS A 46 -4.38 3.58 0.51
C HIS A 46 -4.47 3.79 -1.01
N VAL A 47 -3.30 3.78 -1.64
CA VAL A 47 -3.10 3.68 -3.09
C VAL A 47 -2.09 2.57 -3.36
N THR A 48 -2.43 1.62 -4.23
CA THR A 48 -1.42 0.73 -4.83
C THR A 48 -0.76 1.47 -5.98
N VAL A 49 0.48 1.91 -5.78
CA VAL A 49 1.24 2.71 -6.75
C VAL A 49 1.71 1.84 -7.92
N ALA A 50 2.24 0.66 -7.62
CA ALA A 50 2.70 -0.33 -8.59
C ALA A 50 2.47 -1.70 -7.96
N GLY A 51 1.70 -2.59 -8.59
CA GLY A 51 1.21 -3.78 -7.90
C GLY A 51 0.94 -4.95 -8.82
N SER A 52 0.84 -6.14 -8.23
CA SER A 52 0.77 -7.39 -8.97
C SER A 52 -0.56 -7.56 -9.69
N VAL A 53 -1.65 -7.32 -8.96
CA VAL A 53 -3.00 -7.53 -9.45
C VAL A 53 -3.39 -6.43 -10.43
N LEU A 54 -3.14 -5.17 -10.06
CA LEU A 54 -3.54 -4.01 -10.86
C LEU A 54 -2.63 -3.76 -12.07
N HIS A 55 -1.32 -4.00 -11.93
CA HIS A 55 -0.32 -3.50 -12.87
C HIS A 55 0.63 -4.60 -13.38
N GLY A 56 0.39 -5.86 -13.04
CA GLY A 56 1.15 -7.01 -13.55
C GLY A 56 2.54 -7.22 -12.93
N PHE A 57 2.87 -6.54 -11.82
CA PHE A 57 4.16 -6.73 -11.15
C PHE A 57 4.29 -8.13 -10.55
N LYS A 58 5.49 -8.71 -10.58
CA LYS A 58 5.71 -10.11 -10.17
C LYS A 58 6.61 -10.27 -8.95
N GLU A 59 7.46 -9.29 -8.69
CA GLU A 59 8.55 -9.42 -7.72
C GLU A 59 8.42 -8.41 -6.59
N VAL A 60 7.98 -7.19 -6.90
CA VAL A 60 7.80 -6.09 -5.96
C VAL A 60 6.45 -5.42 -6.14
N GLU A 61 5.88 -4.91 -5.06
CA GLU A 61 4.68 -4.09 -5.06
C GLU A 61 4.86 -2.91 -4.11
N VAL A 62 4.32 -1.75 -4.49
CA VAL A 62 4.53 -0.46 -3.87
C VAL A 62 3.19 0.14 -3.50
N TRP A 63 3.06 0.57 -2.24
CA TRP A 63 1.88 1.24 -1.72
C TRP A 63 2.24 2.64 -1.22
N LEU A 64 1.32 3.57 -1.38
CA LEU A 64 1.30 4.83 -0.64
C LEU A 64 0.15 4.73 0.37
N GLN A 65 0.48 4.87 1.66
CA GLN A 65 -0.50 4.79 2.73
C GLN A 65 -0.41 6.00 3.63
N THR A 66 -1.56 6.51 4.03
CA THR A 66 -1.68 7.54 5.07
C THR A 66 -2.54 6.99 6.22
N PHE A 67 -2.08 7.20 7.44
CA PHE A 67 -2.77 6.84 8.67
C PHE A 67 -3.11 8.09 9.46
N ALA A 68 -4.40 8.34 9.69
CA ALA A 68 -4.89 9.40 10.56
C ALA A 68 -4.44 9.20 12.02
N PRO A 69 -4.41 10.25 12.86
CA PRO A 69 -4.08 10.14 14.28
C PRO A 69 -4.78 8.98 15.00
N GLY A 70 -4.02 8.16 15.72
CA GLY A 70 -4.50 7.00 16.46
C GLY A 70 -4.81 5.76 15.62
N SER A 71 -4.85 5.86 14.30
CA SER A 71 -5.10 4.73 13.39
C SER A 71 -3.82 3.94 13.09
N GLY A 72 -3.97 2.78 12.45
CA GLY A 72 -2.84 1.94 12.10
C GLY A 72 -3.22 0.64 11.42
N THR A 73 -2.22 -0.19 11.25
CA THR A 73 -2.35 -1.58 10.79
C THR A 73 -2.96 -2.47 11.87
N PRO A 74 -3.61 -3.59 11.51
CA PRO A 74 -3.82 -4.67 12.47
C PRO A 74 -2.46 -5.24 12.95
N ILE A 75 -2.47 -6.02 14.01
CA ILE A 75 -1.31 -6.86 14.35
C ILE A 75 -1.25 -7.99 13.33
N HIS A 76 -0.16 -8.13 12.60
CA HIS A 76 -0.10 -9.08 11.48
C HIS A 76 1.31 -9.57 11.16
N ARG A 77 1.38 -10.58 10.28
CA ARG A 77 2.61 -11.05 9.63
C ARG A 77 2.36 -11.40 8.17
N HIS A 78 3.43 -11.49 7.38
CA HIS A 78 3.43 -12.00 6.01
C HIS A 78 4.80 -12.61 5.65
N SER A 79 4.80 -13.53 4.68
CA SER A 79 5.99 -14.28 4.25
C SER A 79 6.73 -13.62 3.07
N CYS A 80 6.90 -12.31 3.15
CA CYS A 80 7.68 -11.48 2.24
C CYS A 80 8.51 -10.45 3.02
N GLU A 81 9.50 -9.88 2.35
CA GLU A 81 10.16 -8.68 2.86
C GLU A 81 9.21 -7.50 2.70
N GLU A 82 9.29 -6.56 3.65
CA GLU A 82 8.54 -5.31 3.62
C GLU A 82 9.43 -4.17 4.12
N VAL A 83 9.48 -3.08 3.36
CA VAL A 83 10.27 -1.89 3.67
C VAL A 83 9.33 -0.69 3.71
N PHE A 84 9.47 0.14 4.74
CA PHE A 84 8.75 1.38 4.90
C PHE A 84 9.69 2.58 4.77
N ILE A 85 9.22 3.62 4.11
CA ILE A 85 9.86 4.93 4.06
C ILE A 85 8.85 5.95 4.59
N VAL A 86 9.17 6.61 5.70
CA VAL A 86 8.28 7.60 6.32
C VAL A 86 8.43 8.93 5.60
N LEU A 87 7.40 9.32 4.86
CA LEU A 87 7.38 10.54 4.06
C LEU A 87 6.99 11.76 4.89
N LYS A 88 6.00 11.58 5.78
CA LYS A 88 5.48 12.65 6.66
C LYS A 88 5.01 12.06 7.99
N GLY A 89 4.99 12.91 9.01
CA GLY A 89 4.50 12.57 10.34
C GLY A 89 5.45 11.72 11.16
N SER A 90 4.90 11.15 12.23
CA SER A 90 5.59 10.27 13.16
C SER A 90 4.64 9.20 13.71
N GLY A 91 5.20 8.17 14.35
CA GLY A 91 4.41 7.06 14.88
C GLY A 91 5.24 6.07 15.67
N THR A 92 4.70 4.86 15.81
CA THR A 92 5.35 3.77 16.51
C THR A 92 5.20 2.47 15.70
N LEU A 93 6.32 1.78 15.49
CA LEU A 93 6.36 0.39 15.09
C LEU A 93 6.40 -0.48 16.35
N TYR A 94 5.48 -1.42 16.45
CA TYR A 94 5.50 -2.51 17.41
C TYR A 94 5.99 -3.76 16.68
N LEU A 95 7.07 -4.39 17.14
CA LEU A 95 7.70 -5.53 16.48
C LEU A 95 7.94 -6.67 17.47
N ALA A 96 7.56 -7.88 17.10
CA ALA A 96 7.82 -9.09 17.86
C ALA A 96 8.35 -10.18 16.91
N SER A 97 9.48 -10.78 17.28
CA SER A 97 10.03 -11.88 16.50
C SER A 97 9.07 -13.06 16.46
N SER A 98 8.93 -13.65 15.28
CA SER A 98 8.22 -14.91 15.06
C SER A 98 9.04 -16.15 15.41
N SER A 99 10.31 -15.96 15.77
CA SER A 99 11.23 -17.05 16.07
C SER A 99 11.01 -17.59 17.50
N HIS A 100 10.91 -18.91 17.61
CA HIS A 100 10.99 -19.70 18.86
C HIS A 100 9.80 -19.66 19.83
N LYS A 101 8.76 -18.85 19.62
CA LYS A 101 7.58 -18.81 20.50
C LYS A 101 6.32 -19.30 19.79
N GLN A 102 5.32 -19.75 20.57
CA GLN A 102 4.02 -20.16 20.02
C GLN A 102 3.12 -18.97 19.66
N TYR A 103 3.43 -17.78 20.19
CA TYR A 103 2.70 -16.52 20.02
C TYR A 103 3.70 -15.34 20.10
N PRO A 104 3.34 -14.14 19.61
CA PRO A 104 4.26 -12.99 19.53
C PRO A 104 4.83 -12.55 20.89
N GLY A 105 3.95 -12.40 21.89
CA GLY A 105 4.29 -11.84 23.19
C GLY A 105 4.42 -10.32 23.17
N LYS A 106 5.02 -9.74 24.21
CA LYS A 106 5.20 -8.27 24.29
C LYS A 106 6.09 -7.78 23.14
N PRO A 107 5.61 -6.85 22.29
CA PRO A 107 6.42 -6.28 21.24
C PRO A 107 7.45 -5.28 21.77
N GLU A 108 8.53 -5.12 21.02
CA GLU A 108 9.43 -3.99 21.12
C GLU A 108 8.83 -2.78 20.40
N GLU A 109 9.10 -1.58 20.91
CA GLU A 109 8.54 -0.33 20.40
C GLU A 109 9.64 0.54 19.80
N TYR A 110 9.44 0.95 18.55
CA TYR A 110 10.37 1.77 17.80
C TYR A 110 9.68 3.05 17.35
N HIS A 111 10.27 4.20 17.67
CA HIS A 111 9.74 5.49 17.23
C HIS A 111 10.02 5.72 15.74
N LEU A 112 8.98 6.11 15.01
CA LEU A 112 9.02 6.44 13.60
C LEU A 112 8.97 7.97 13.45
N PHE A 113 9.79 8.51 12.55
CA PHE A 113 9.84 9.95 12.27
C PHE A 113 10.02 10.19 10.77
N SER A 114 9.69 11.39 10.30
CA SER A 114 9.81 11.75 8.89
C SER A 114 11.24 11.58 8.36
N ASN A 115 11.38 11.11 7.13
CA ASN A 115 12.67 10.78 6.49
C ASN A 115 13.45 9.62 7.16
N SER A 116 12.75 8.75 7.91
CA SER A 116 13.28 7.48 8.40
C SER A 116 12.84 6.30 7.52
N THR A 117 13.55 5.18 7.62
CA THR A 117 13.17 3.91 7.00
C THR A 117 13.38 2.76 7.97
N PHE A 118 12.58 1.71 7.81
CA PHE A 118 12.72 0.45 8.54
C PHE A 118 12.26 -0.70 7.64
N HIS A 119 12.72 -1.91 7.95
CA HIS A 119 12.26 -3.12 7.29
C HIS A 119 11.67 -4.07 8.32
N ILE A 120 10.70 -4.88 7.90
CA ILE A 120 10.13 -5.96 8.69
C ILE A 120 10.83 -7.27 8.29
N PRO A 121 11.50 -7.97 9.22
CA PRO A 121 12.01 -9.31 8.94
C PRO A 121 10.89 -10.25 8.52
N VAL A 122 11.17 -11.13 7.55
CA VAL A 122 10.16 -12.03 6.98
C VAL A 122 9.46 -12.83 8.09
N ASN A 123 8.12 -12.84 8.05
CA ASN A 123 7.21 -13.48 9.00
C ASN A 123 7.16 -12.90 10.43
N ASP A 124 7.93 -11.87 10.76
CA ASP A 124 7.82 -11.24 12.06
C ASP A 124 6.49 -10.51 12.24
N VAL A 125 6.01 -10.54 13.48
CA VAL A 125 4.69 -10.02 13.84
C VAL A 125 4.82 -8.57 14.22
N HIS A 126 4.06 -7.73 13.57
CA HIS A 126 4.23 -6.30 13.73
C HIS A 126 2.92 -5.52 13.61
N GLN A 127 2.99 -4.28 14.06
CA GLN A 127 1.95 -3.27 13.89
C GLN A 127 2.61 -1.91 13.73
N VAL A 128 2.30 -1.21 12.65
CA VAL A 128 2.57 0.22 12.46
C VAL A 128 1.34 1.00 12.91
N LYS A 129 1.55 1.99 13.79
CA LYS A 129 0.48 2.86 14.31
C LYS A 129 0.91 4.33 14.28
N ASN A 130 0.01 5.19 13.82
CA ASN A 130 0.15 6.63 14.03
C ASN A 130 -0.17 6.94 15.49
N THR A 131 0.87 7.12 16.30
CA THR A 131 0.76 7.53 17.70
C THR A 131 0.86 9.04 17.89
N ASN A 132 1.11 9.79 16.81
CA ASN A 132 0.97 11.23 16.78
C ASN A 132 -0.52 11.60 16.87
N LYS A 133 -0.84 12.67 17.61
CA LYS A 133 -2.21 13.12 17.86
C LYS A 133 -2.65 14.22 16.90
N ASP A 134 -1.71 14.87 16.25
CA ASP A 134 -1.92 16.16 15.59
C ASP A 134 -1.72 16.09 14.07
N GLU A 135 -0.98 15.11 13.57
CA GLU A 135 -0.68 14.96 12.14
C GLU A 135 -0.84 13.52 11.64
N ASP A 136 -1.07 13.41 10.33
CA ASP A 136 -1.11 12.15 9.61
C ASP A 136 0.30 11.54 9.46
N LEU A 137 0.37 10.21 9.55
CA LEU A 137 1.56 9.44 9.20
C LEU A 137 1.44 8.98 7.74
N GLN A 138 2.31 9.46 6.86
CA GLN A 138 2.35 9.03 5.47
C GLN A 138 3.60 8.19 5.19
N VAL A 139 3.40 7.02 4.61
CA VAL A 139 4.46 6.05 4.32
C VAL A 139 4.39 5.55 2.89
N LEU A 140 5.56 5.36 2.28
CA LEU A 140 5.70 4.48 1.12
C LEU A 140 6.08 3.09 1.63
N VAL A 141 5.38 2.06 1.15
CA VAL A 141 5.61 0.67 1.54
C VAL A 141 6.02 -0.10 0.30
N VAL A 142 7.04 -0.95 0.41
CA VAL A 142 7.49 -1.84 -0.66
C VAL A 142 7.52 -3.25 -0.13
N ILE A 143 6.80 -4.16 -0.77
CA ILE A 143 6.82 -5.59 -0.44
C ILE A 143 7.45 -6.40 -1.56
N SER A 144 8.09 -7.53 -1.21
CA SER A 144 8.44 -8.56 -2.17
C SER A 144 7.33 -9.62 -2.30
N ARG A 145 7.41 -10.46 -3.35
CA ARG A 145 6.52 -11.61 -3.57
C ARG A 145 5.01 -11.28 -3.54
N PRO A 146 4.57 -10.22 -4.26
CA PRO A 146 3.17 -9.80 -4.24
C PRO A 146 2.24 -10.84 -4.89
N PRO A 147 0.90 -10.70 -4.76
CA PRO A 147 0.21 -9.81 -3.81
C PRO A 147 0.38 -10.26 -2.36
N ALA A 148 0.11 -9.39 -1.39
CA ALA A 148 0.32 -9.68 0.03
C ALA A 148 -0.54 -10.84 0.55
N LYS A 149 0.05 -11.76 1.33
CA LYS A 149 -0.66 -12.82 2.06
C LYS A 149 -0.55 -12.55 3.56
N VAL A 150 -1.59 -11.94 4.14
CA VAL A 150 -1.52 -11.35 5.48
C VAL A 150 -2.19 -12.25 6.52
N PHE A 151 -1.47 -12.63 7.58
CA PHE A 151 -2.05 -13.32 8.74
C PHE A 151 -2.32 -12.31 9.85
N ILE A 152 -3.58 -12.12 10.21
CA ILE A 152 -4.03 -11.15 11.22
C ILE A 152 -4.17 -11.81 12.59
N TYR A 153 -3.69 -11.11 13.61
CA TYR A 153 -3.84 -11.46 15.02
C TYR A 153 -4.86 -10.57 15.69
N LYS A 154 -5.62 -11.15 16.63
CA LYS A 154 -6.53 -10.40 17.50
C LYS A 154 -5.77 -9.58 18.54
N ASP A 155 -4.70 -10.15 19.08
CA ASP A 155 -3.84 -9.53 20.09
C ASP A 155 -2.45 -10.20 20.08
N TRP A 156 -1.51 -9.62 20.83
CA TRP A 156 -0.12 -10.08 20.92
C TRP A 156 0.07 -11.42 21.64
N SER A 157 -0.96 -11.97 22.28
CA SER A 157 -0.94 -13.28 22.94
C SER A 157 -1.53 -14.40 22.08
N MET A 158 -2.17 -14.05 20.96
CA MET A 158 -2.77 -15.02 20.04
C MET A 158 -1.70 -15.95 19.43
N PRO A 159 -1.89 -17.29 19.49
CA PRO A 159 -0.97 -18.23 18.87
C PRO A 159 -0.80 -18.00 17.37
N HIS A 160 0.42 -18.18 16.86
CA HIS A 160 0.74 -18.03 15.44
C HIS A 160 -0.12 -18.93 14.54
N THR A 161 -0.47 -20.12 15.03
CA THR A 161 -1.35 -21.10 14.37
C THR A 161 -2.81 -20.68 14.33
N ALA A 162 -3.24 -19.77 15.20
CA ALA A 162 -4.62 -19.29 15.26
C ALA A 162 -4.83 -18.03 14.40
N ALA A 163 -3.75 -17.33 14.02
CA ALA A 163 -3.79 -16.14 13.18
C ALA A 163 -4.56 -16.40 11.88
N LYS A 164 -5.39 -15.45 11.46
CA LYS A 164 -6.31 -15.62 10.34
C LYS A 164 -5.72 -15.06 9.07
N LEU A 165 -5.57 -15.92 8.05
CA LEU A 165 -5.20 -15.48 6.71
C LEU A 165 -6.31 -14.58 6.15
N LYS A 166 -5.94 -13.38 5.72
CA LYS A 166 -6.74 -12.49 4.88
C LYS A 166 -6.09 -12.42 3.51
N PHE A 167 -6.66 -13.18 2.57
CA PHE A 167 -6.25 -13.22 1.16
C PHE A 167 -7.47 -13.47 0.25
N PRO A 168 -7.68 -12.68 -0.82
CA PRO A 168 -6.99 -11.44 -1.14
C PRO A 168 -7.10 -10.41 0.00
N TYR A 169 -6.12 -9.51 0.10
CA TYR A 169 -6.21 -8.41 1.06
C TYR A 169 -7.16 -7.34 0.53
N TYR A 170 -7.63 -6.44 1.41
CA TYR A 170 -8.78 -5.58 1.12
C TYR A 170 -8.67 -4.78 -0.20
N TRP A 171 -7.48 -4.32 -0.57
CA TRP A 171 -7.25 -3.56 -1.80
C TRP A 171 -7.12 -4.41 -3.07
N ASP A 172 -7.03 -5.73 -2.94
CA ASP A 172 -6.97 -6.67 -4.07
C ASP A 172 -8.32 -7.38 -4.31
N GLU A 173 -9.30 -7.25 -3.40
CA GLU A 173 -10.55 -8.03 -3.42
C GLU A 173 -11.34 -7.88 -4.71
N GLU A 174 -11.56 -6.64 -5.18
CA GLU A 174 -12.38 -6.34 -6.35
C GLU A 174 -11.81 -6.98 -7.62
N TYR A 175 -10.49 -7.05 -7.74
CA TYR A 175 -9.80 -7.50 -8.95
C TYR A 175 -9.55 -9.02 -8.96
N PHE A 176 -9.53 -9.68 -7.80
CA PHE A 176 -9.50 -11.14 -7.72
C PHE A 176 -10.85 -11.79 -8.05
N GLN A 177 -11.95 -11.05 -7.94
CA GLN A 177 -13.30 -11.55 -8.23
C GLN A 177 -13.71 -11.36 -9.70
N SER A 178 -12.96 -10.57 -10.47
CA SER A 178 -13.15 -10.45 -11.91
C SER A 178 -12.86 -11.79 -12.60
N PRO A 179 -13.70 -12.24 -13.56
CA PRO A 179 -13.42 -13.45 -14.33
C PRO A 179 -12.01 -13.35 -14.92
N LYS A 180 -11.16 -14.32 -14.62
CA LYS A 180 -9.97 -14.52 -15.45
C LYS A 180 -10.51 -15.00 -16.78
N ASP A 181 -10.47 -14.17 -17.81
CA ASP A 181 -10.73 -14.65 -19.17
C ASP A 181 -9.80 -15.83 -19.41
N GLU A 182 -10.39 -17.02 -19.44
CA GLU A 182 -9.70 -18.28 -19.71
C GLU A 182 -9.25 -18.22 -21.17
N LEU A 183 -7.94 -18.08 -21.38
CA LEU A 183 -7.25 -18.31 -22.65
C LEU A 183 -6.98 -19.81 -22.84
#